data_AF-A0A950RLP5-F1
#
_entry.id   AF-A0A950RLP5-F1
#
_cell.length_a   1.000
_cell.length_b   1.000
_cell.length_c   1.000
_cell.angle_alpha   90.00
_cell.angle_beta   90.00
_cell.angle_gamma   90.00
#
_symmetry.space_group_name_H-M   'P 1'
#
loop_
_entity.id
_entity.type
_entity.pdbx_description
1 polymer ?
#
loop_
_entity_poly.entity_id
_entity_poly.type
_entity_poly.pdbx_seq_one_letter_code
_entity_poly.pdbx_strand_id
1 'polypeptide(L)'
;MKKALAEKLLFFSGMTAVKWRSLPRALYCFNYHRVGNRTATLYDRDVFSCTGDQFRQHVLLIQERFDLVNLDRLLFLLRHGDADGKPLALLTFDDGYVDNFEIAFPILCELGASAVFFLPTAFIGTRHVPW
;
A
#
# COMPACT_ATOMS: atom_id res chain seq x y z
N MET A 1 9.64 9.05 -21.52
CA MET A 1 8.66 9.92 -22.24
C MET A 1 7.50 9.15 -22.86
N LYS A 2 7.72 8.14 -23.74
CA LYS A 2 6.61 7.40 -24.39
C LYS A 2 5.67 6.65 -23.42
N LYS A 3 6.24 6.00 -22.39
CA LYS A 3 5.46 5.22 -21.40
C LYS A 3 4.57 6.12 -20.52
N ALA A 4 5.13 7.22 -20.01
CA ALA A 4 4.38 8.22 -19.24
C ALA A 4 3.26 8.90 -20.06
N LEU A 5 3.49 9.11 -21.37
CA LEU A 5 2.45 9.63 -22.26
C LEU A 5 1.34 8.61 -22.50
N ALA A 6 1.70 7.33 -22.69
CA ALA A 6 0.73 6.24 -22.81
C ALA A 6 -0.09 6.05 -21.52
N GLU A 7 0.54 6.14 -20.35
CA GLU A 7 -0.13 6.08 -19.04
C GLU A 7 -1.12 7.24 -18.86
N LYS A 8 -0.72 8.47 -19.25
CA LYS A 8 -1.64 9.62 -19.25
C LYS A 8 -2.80 9.42 -20.22
N LEU A 9 -2.54 8.93 -21.43
CA LEU A 9 -3.60 8.64 -22.41
C LEU A 9 -4.58 7.58 -21.91
N LEU A 10 -4.08 6.51 -21.30
CA LEU A 10 -4.89 5.46 -20.66
C LEU A 10 -5.72 6.00 -19.48
N PHE A 11 -5.14 6.93 -18.71
CA PHE A 11 -5.83 7.60 -17.61
C PHE A 11 -6.96 8.50 -18.12
N PHE A 12 -6.68 9.38 -19.09
CA PHE A 12 -7.68 10.30 -19.64
C PHE A 12 -8.70 9.63 -20.55
N SER A 13 -8.40 8.47 -21.15
CA SER A 13 -9.35 7.72 -21.97
C SER A 13 -10.39 6.94 -21.14
N GLY A 14 -10.24 6.87 -19.82
CA GLY A 14 -11.10 6.08 -18.93
C GLY A 14 -10.88 4.57 -19.02
N MET A 15 -9.95 4.11 -19.86
CA MET A 15 -9.62 2.68 -20.02
C MET A 15 -9.02 2.08 -18.75
N THR A 16 -8.30 2.87 -17.95
CA THR A 16 -7.88 2.46 -16.61
C THR A 16 -9.08 2.09 -15.74
N ALA A 17 -10.12 2.92 -15.70
CA ALA A 17 -11.31 2.64 -14.91
C ALA A 17 -12.02 1.34 -15.35
N VAL A 18 -12.05 1.05 -16.65
CA VAL A 18 -12.57 -0.22 -17.18
C VAL A 18 -11.74 -1.41 -16.70
N LYS A 19 -10.40 -1.31 -16.76
CA LYS A 19 -9.51 -2.37 -16.28
C LYS A 19 -9.68 -2.66 -14.78
N TRP A 20 -9.88 -1.63 -13.96
CA TRP A 20 -10.13 -1.80 -12.52
C TRP A 20 -11.50 -2.44 -12.24
N ARG A 21 -12.52 -2.17 -13.06
CA ARG A 21 -13.85 -2.80 -12.96
C ARG A 21 -13.83 -4.28 -13.36
N SER A 22 -12.87 -4.71 -14.18
CA SER A 22 -12.76 -6.09 -14.65
C SER A 22 -11.75 -6.93 -13.84
N LEU A 23 -11.25 -6.43 -12.71
CA LEU A 23 -10.34 -7.21 -11.88
C LEU A 23 -11.05 -8.45 -11.31
N PRO A 24 -10.38 -9.63 -11.31
CA PRO A 24 -10.89 -10.80 -10.61
C PRO A 24 -11.23 -10.50 -9.16
N ARG A 25 -12.26 -11.17 -8.64
CA ARG A 25 -12.59 -11.14 -7.22
C ARG A 25 -11.55 -11.97 -6.46
N ALA A 26 -10.52 -11.29 -5.98
CA ALA A 26 -9.41 -11.88 -5.26
C ALA A 26 -8.95 -10.94 -4.14
N LEU A 27 -7.99 -11.42 -3.34
CA LEU A 27 -7.21 -10.59 -2.44
C LEU A 27 -6.05 -9.96 -3.19
N TYR A 28 -5.94 -8.64 -3.10
CA TYR A 28 -4.81 -7.87 -3.60
C TYR A 28 -3.99 -7.34 -2.43
N CYS A 29 -2.74 -7.78 -2.34
CA CYS A 29 -1.81 -7.29 -1.33
C CYS A 29 -0.98 -6.15 -1.91
N PHE A 30 -1.15 -4.94 -1.38
CA PHE A 30 -0.36 -3.78 -1.75
C PHE A 30 0.76 -3.62 -0.74
N ASN A 31 1.96 -4.01 -1.17
CA ASN A 31 3.14 -4.01 -0.33
C ASN A 31 3.92 -2.69 -0.47
N TYR A 32 4.34 -2.17 0.67
CA TYR A 32 5.15 -0.97 0.82
C TYR A 32 6.40 -1.31 1.67
N HIS A 33 7.48 -0.57 1.46
CA HIS A 33 8.69 -0.66 2.29
C HIS A 33 8.90 0.67 3.01
N ARG A 34 9.36 1.69 2.27
CA ARG A 34 9.47 3.07 2.77
C ARG A 34 8.49 4.02 2.10
N VAL A 35 7.98 4.99 2.86
CA VAL A 35 7.10 6.07 2.39
C VAL A 35 7.71 7.41 2.78
N GLY A 36 8.18 8.18 1.82
CA GLY A 36 8.81 9.46 2.11
C GLY A 36 9.70 9.98 0.99
N ASN A 37 10.66 10.82 1.37
CA ASN A 37 11.55 11.46 0.41
C ASN A 37 12.82 10.62 0.13
N ARG A 38 12.83 9.93 -1.01
CA ARG A 38 13.99 9.14 -1.47
C ARG A 38 15.27 9.94 -1.75
N THR A 39 15.20 11.26 -1.85
CA THR A 39 16.41 12.10 -2.03
C THR A 39 17.01 12.55 -0.70
N ALA A 40 16.26 12.44 0.40
CA ALA A 40 16.70 12.85 1.74
C ALA A 40 17.41 11.73 2.52
N THR A 41 17.53 10.52 1.96
CA THR A 41 18.22 9.40 2.60
C THR A 41 19.69 9.32 2.19
N LEU A 42 20.55 8.93 3.14
CA LEU A 42 21.93 8.52 2.88
C LEU A 42 22.05 7.04 2.50
N TYR A 43 21.00 6.26 2.75
CA TYR A 43 20.92 4.83 2.47
C TYR A 43 20.32 4.56 1.08
N ASP A 44 20.02 3.30 0.80
CA ASP A 44 19.36 2.90 -0.45
C ASP A 44 18.08 3.72 -0.69
N ARG A 45 17.98 4.25 -1.91
CA ARG A 45 16.88 5.09 -2.38
C ARG A 45 15.79 4.27 -3.04
N ASP A 46 16.13 3.07 -3.52
CA ASP A 46 15.24 2.22 -4.29
C ASP A 46 14.26 1.43 -3.41
N VAL A 47 14.50 1.39 -2.10
CA VAL A 47 13.56 0.85 -1.09
C VAL A 47 12.37 1.78 -0.80
N PHE A 48 12.33 2.99 -1.37
CA PHE A 48 11.17 3.89 -1.25
C PHE A 48 10.09 3.53 -2.25
N SER A 49 8.95 3.08 -1.76
CA SER A 49 7.78 2.76 -2.57
C SER A 49 7.15 4.02 -3.18
N CYS A 50 7.02 5.09 -2.39
CA CYS A 50 6.39 6.35 -2.83
C CYS A 50 6.66 7.50 -1.85
N THR A 51 6.23 8.71 -2.19
CA THR A 51 6.15 9.85 -1.24
C THR A 51 4.93 9.73 -0.34
N GLY A 52 4.88 10.49 0.77
CA GLY A 52 3.71 10.55 1.65
C GLY A 52 2.44 11.00 0.90
N ASP A 53 2.53 12.02 0.04
CA ASP A 53 1.39 12.46 -0.77
C ASP A 53 0.90 11.38 -1.73
N GLN A 54 1.82 10.68 -2.38
CA GLN A 54 1.48 9.56 -3.26
C GLN A 54 0.82 8.42 -2.48
N PHE A 55 1.36 8.07 -1.32
CA PHE A 55 0.77 7.06 -0.44
C PHE A 55 -0.67 7.42 -0.06
N ARG A 56 -0.93 8.67 0.33
CA ARG A 56 -2.29 9.17 0.60
C ARG A 56 -3.23 8.96 -0.59
N GLN A 57 -2.78 9.31 -1.79
CA GLN A 57 -3.57 9.09 -3.02
C GLN A 57 -3.80 7.60 -3.30
N HIS A 58 -2.81 6.75 -3.03
CA HIS A 58 -2.97 5.30 -3.18
C HIS A 58 -4.02 4.75 -2.21
N VAL A 59 -3.99 5.13 -0.93
CA VAL A 59 -4.97 4.66 0.07
C VAL A 59 -6.39 5.06 -0.33
N LEU A 60 -6.60 6.33 -0.74
CA LEU A 60 -7.89 6.81 -1.21
C LEU A 60 -8.41 6.03 -2.42
N LEU A 61 -7.54 5.81 -3.41
CA LEU A 61 -7.90 5.01 -4.59
C LEU A 61 -8.22 3.57 -4.21
N ILE A 62 -7.46 2.98 -3.29
CA ILE A 62 -7.68 1.61 -2.82
C ILE A 62 -9.03 1.51 -2.11
N GLN A 63 -9.37 2.41 -1.19
CA GLN A 63 -10.69 2.44 -0.53
C GLN A 63 -11.84 2.69 -1.53
N GLU A 64 -11.60 3.48 -2.60
CA GLU A 64 -12.58 3.67 -3.66
C GLU A 64 -12.86 2.37 -4.44
N ARG A 65 -11.82 1.57 -4.72
CA ARG A 65 -11.90 0.43 -5.67
C ARG A 65 -11.98 -0.95 -5.02
N PHE A 66 -11.53 -1.07 -3.78
CA PHE A 66 -11.43 -2.32 -3.04
C PHE A 66 -12.22 -2.24 -1.73
N ASP A 67 -12.53 -3.40 -1.17
CA ASP A 67 -12.86 -3.53 0.24
C ASP A 67 -11.55 -3.70 1.01
N LEU A 68 -11.13 -2.64 1.71
CA LEU A 68 -9.88 -2.65 2.45
C LEU A 68 -10.09 -3.38 3.78
N VAL A 69 -9.43 -4.53 3.94
CA VAL A 69 -9.60 -5.41 5.10
C VAL A 69 -8.38 -5.40 6.02
N ASN A 70 -8.62 -5.66 7.29
CA ASN A 70 -7.58 -6.04 8.25
C ASN A 70 -7.45 -7.57 8.32
N LEU A 71 -6.48 -8.07 9.09
CA LEU A 71 -6.25 -9.51 9.22
C LEU A 71 -7.45 -10.24 9.85
N ASP A 72 -8.12 -9.66 10.83
CA ASP A 72 -9.27 -10.29 11.49
C ASP A 72 -10.42 -10.50 10.50
N ARG A 73 -10.73 -9.47 9.70
CA ARG A 73 -11.75 -9.56 8.65
C ARG A 73 -11.33 -10.55 7.57
N LEU A 74 -10.07 -10.55 7.15
CA LEU A 74 -9.56 -11.51 6.17
C LEU A 74 -9.69 -12.96 6.68
N LEU A 75 -9.29 -13.24 7.93
CA LEU A 75 -9.40 -14.56 8.55
C LEU A 75 -10.86 -15.01 8.69
N PHE A 76 -11.76 -14.07 9.01
CA PHE A 76 -13.19 -14.34 9.05
C PHE A 76 -13.70 -14.81 7.68
N LEU A 77 -13.38 -14.06 6.60
CA LEU A 77 -13.79 -14.35 5.23
C LEU A 77 -13.24 -15.68 4.72
N LEU A 78 -11.99 -16.01 5.07
CA LEU A 78 -11.37 -17.29 4.71
C LEU A 78 -12.08 -18.49 5.33
N ARG A 79 -12.65 -18.34 6.54
CA ARG A 79 -13.32 -19.43 7.27
C ARG A 79 -14.79 -19.59 6.89
N HIS A 80 -15.49 -18.50 6.68
CA HIS A 80 -16.94 -18.49 6.51
C HIS A 80 -17.37 -18.30 5.05
N GLY A 81 -16.42 -17.99 4.17
CA GLY A 81 -16.71 -17.58 2.81
C GLY A 81 -17.28 -16.17 2.73
N ASP A 82 -17.55 -15.79 1.48
CA ASP A 82 -18.21 -14.56 1.03
C ASP A 82 -17.65 -13.21 1.48
N ALA A 83 -16.96 -12.55 0.54
CA ALA A 83 -16.92 -11.10 0.48
C ALA A 83 -17.84 -10.67 -0.67
N ASP A 84 -19.02 -10.14 -0.36
CA ASP A 84 -19.88 -9.47 -1.34
C ASP A 84 -19.29 -8.12 -1.76
N GLY A 85 -19.49 -7.75 -3.03
CA GLY A 85 -19.06 -6.44 -3.55
C GLY A 85 -17.68 -6.42 -4.23
N LYS A 86 -16.79 -5.52 -3.76
CA LYS A 86 -15.51 -5.16 -4.39
C LYS A 86 -14.44 -6.25 -4.17
N PRO A 87 -13.39 -6.33 -5.01
CA PRO A 87 -12.21 -7.13 -4.67
C PRO A 87 -11.60 -6.68 -3.33
N LEU A 88 -10.94 -7.58 -2.61
CA LEU A 88 -10.35 -7.28 -1.30
C LEU A 88 -8.98 -6.64 -1.48
N ALA A 89 -8.63 -5.69 -0.61
CA ALA A 89 -7.28 -5.16 -0.49
C ALA A 89 -6.72 -5.35 0.91
N LEU A 90 -5.44 -5.67 1.00
CA LEU A 90 -4.65 -5.64 2.23
C LEU A 90 -3.43 -4.75 2.00
N LEU A 91 -3.22 -3.76 2.86
CA LEU A 91 -2.00 -2.96 2.88
C LEU A 91 -0.97 -3.65 3.76
N THR A 92 0.24 -3.85 3.25
CA THR A 92 1.34 -4.43 4.02
C THR A 92 2.59 -3.55 3.95
N PHE A 93 3.35 -3.55 5.03
CA PHE A 93 4.62 -2.87 5.17
C PHE A 93 5.68 -3.83 5.67
N ASP A 94 6.81 -3.89 5.00
CA ASP A 94 7.95 -4.70 5.41
C ASP A 94 9.04 -3.84 6.07
N ASP A 95 10.03 -4.50 6.67
CA ASP A 95 11.27 -3.96 7.23
C ASP A 95 11.18 -2.99 8.43
N GLY A 96 10.00 -2.47 8.75
CA GLY A 96 9.78 -1.66 9.96
C GLY A 96 10.54 -0.33 9.98
N TYR A 97 10.73 0.31 8.82
CA TYR A 97 11.35 1.62 8.73
C TYR A 97 10.61 2.70 9.54
N VAL A 98 11.35 3.66 10.09
CA VAL A 98 10.79 4.72 10.95
C VAL A 98 9.73 5.57 10.24
N ASP A 99 9.89 5.78 8.93
CA ASP A 99 8.93 6.53 8.11
C ASP A 99 7.57 5.83 7.96
N ASN A 100 7.50 4.52 8.23
CA ASN A 100 6.22 3.81 8.35
C ASN A 100 5.41 4.35 9.53
N PHE A 101 6.07 4.73 10.62
CA PHE A 101 5.42 5.31 11.79
C PHE A 101 5.26 6.84 11.68
N GLU A 102 6.26 7.55 11.16
CA GLU A 102 6.22 9.02 11.11
C GLU A 102 5.36 9.57 9.96
N ILE A 103 5.22 8.83 8.86
CA ILE A 103 4.53 9.32 7.65
C ILE A 103 3.32 8.43 7.32
N ALA A 104 3.52 7.12 7.14
CA ALA A 104 2.43 6.25 6.68
C ALA A 104 1.33 6.06 7.74
N PHE A 105 1.70 5.85 9.00
CA PHE A 105 0.75 5.61 10.09
C PHE A 105 -0.22 6.79 10.33
N PRO A 106 0.20 8.06 10.42
CA PRO A 106 -0.73 9.19 10.54
C PRO A 106 -1.72 9.27 9.38
N ILE A 107 -1.25 9.03 8.14
CA ILE A 107 -2.11 9.01 6.95
C ILE A 107 -3.16 7.89 7.05
N LEU A 108 -2.74 6.69 7.48
CA LEU A 108 -3.67 5.57 7.69
C LEU A 108 -4.72 5.90 8.75
N CYS A 109 -4.32 6.50 9.88
CA CYS A 109 -5.24 6.93 10.94
C CYS A 109 -6.23 7.99 10.44
N GLU A 110 -5.76 9.02 9.74
CA GLU A 110 -6.60 10.09 9.18
C GLU A 110 -7.63 9.54 8.19
N LEU A 111 -7.29 8.49 7.44
CA LEU A 111 -8.16 7.88 6.43
C LEU A 111 -8.97 6.68 6.97
N GLY A 112 -8.85 6.34 8.26
CA GLY A 112 -9.49 5.17 8.84
C GLY A 112 -9.10 3.85 8.16
N ALA A 113 -7.88 3.78 7.61
CA ALA A 113 -7.39 2.65 6.84
C ALA A 113 -6.58 1.69 7.72
N SER A 114 -6.75 0.39 7.51
CA SER A 114 -5.97 -0.65 8.19
C SER A 114 -4.79 -1.11 7.33
N ALA A 115 -3.69 -1.47 7.99
CA ALA A 115 -2.50 -2.06 7.37
C ALA A 115 -1.82 -3.06 8.31
N VAL A 116 -0.96 -3.91 7.76
CA VAL A 116 -0.14 -4.88 8.50
C VAL A 116 1.32 -4.48 8.39
N PHE A 117 2.04 -4.45 9.53
CA PHE A 117 3.47 -4.14 9.58
C PHE A 117 4.25 -5.39 9.99
N PHE A 118 5.13 -5.86 9.11
CA PHE A 118 6.05 -6.97 9.36
C PHE A 118 7.38 -6.42 9.88
N LEU A 119 7.62 -6.59 11.17
CA LEU A 119 8.76 -5.97 11.85
C LEU A 119 9.90 -6.97 12.06
N PRO A 120 11.14 -6.66 11.63
CA PRO A 120 12.31 -7.47 11.94
C PRO A 120 12.78 -7.18 13.38
N THR A 121 12.20 -7.90 14.33
CA THR A 121 12.37 -7.66 15.78
C THR A 121 13.82 -7.74 16.27
N ALA A 122 14.68 -8.47 15.56
CA ALA A 122 16.11 -8.57 15.89
C ALA A 122 16.86 -7.22 15.80
N PHE A 123 16.36 -6.25 15.02
CA PHE A 123 16.99 -4.95 14.87
C PHE A 123 16.39 -3.87 15.79
N ILE A 124 15.22 -4.11 16.37
CA ILE A 124 14.52 -3.15 17.23
C ILE A 124 15.33 -2.90 18.51
N GLY A 125 15.57 -1.62 18.83
CA GLY A 125 16.39 -1.23 19.98
C GLY A 125 17.89 -1.38 19.75
N THR A 126 18.32 -1.70 18.53
CA THR A 126 19.74 -1.83 18.16
C THR A 126 20.18 -0.69 17.22
N ARG A 127 21.48 -0.63 16.92
CA ARG A 127 22.05 0.21 15.84
C ARG A 127 22.52 -0.64 14.66
N HIS A 128 22.10 -1.90 14.60
CA HIS A 128 22.50 -2.80 13.56
C HIS A 128 21.65 -2.56 12.32
N VAL A 129 22.32 -2.37 11.20
CA VAL A 129 21.69 -2.20 9.89
C VAL A 129 21.77 -3.56 9.19
N PRO A 130 20.66 -4.09 8.62
CA PRO A 130 20.64 -5.43 8.03
C PRO A 130 21.52 -5.62 6.77
N TRP A 131 22.29 -4.62 6.36
CA TRP A 131 23.18 -4.63 5.19
C TRP A 131 24.54 -3.98 5.51
#